data_AF-A0A6G3SHF8-F1
#
_entry.id   AF-A0A6G3SHF8-F1
#
_cell.length_a   1.000
_cell.length_b   1.000
_cell.length_c   1.000
_cell.angle_alpha   90.00
_cell.angle_beta   90.00
_cell.angle_gamma   90.00
#
_symmetry.space_group_name_H-M   'P 1'
#
loop_
_entity.id
_entity.type
_entity.pdbx_description
1 polymer ?
#
loop_
_entity_poly.entity_id
_entity_poly.type
_entity_poly.pdbx_seq_one_letter_code
_entity_poly.pdbx_strand_id
1 'polypeptide(L)' 'EGPAALASAVAHGAAAVQLPGSAMPTPGDLAPDAVTITAEVPLDQALKEPVT' A
#
# COMPACT_ATOMS: atom_id res chain seq x y z
N GLU A 1 -13.64 -9.74 -3.47
CA GLU A 1 -13.43 -10.85 -2.50
C GLU A 1 -12.01 -11.41 -2.59
N GLY A 2 -11.40 -11.76 -1.46
CA GLY A 2 -10.10 -12.47 -1.43
C GLY A 2 -8.86 -11.59 -1.63
N PRO A 3 -7.71 -12.19 -2.00
CA PRO A 3 -6.41 -11.51 -2.03
C PRO A 3 -6.38 -10.24 -2.89
N ALA A 4 -7.00 -10.24 -4.07
CA ALA A 4 -7.04 -9.06 -4.94
C ALA A 4 -7.78 -7.87 -4.28
N ALA A 5 -8.85 -8.14 -3.53
CA ALA A 5 -9.57 -7.09 -2.81
C ALA A 5 -8.74 -6.52 -1.65
N LEU A 6 -7.97 -7.38 -0.96
CA LEU A 6 -7.05 -6.93 0.08
C LEU A 6 -5.93 -6.05 -0.50
N ALA A 7 -5.32 -6.47 -1.62
CA ALA A 7 -4.29 -5.69 -2.30
C ALA A 7 -4.81 -4.31 -2.71
N SER A 8 -6.02 -4.26 -3.28
CA SER A 8 -6.69 -3.01 -3.61
C SER A 8 -6.88 -2.12 -2.38
N ALA A 9 -7.43 -2.65 -1.28
CA ALA A 9 -7.67 -1.88 -0.07
C ALA A 9 -6.38 -1.28 0.52
N VAL A 10 -5.30 -2.07 0.57
CA VAL A 10 -3.98 -1.61 1.04
C VAL A 10 -3.43 -0.52 0.13
N ALA A 11 -3.51 -0.70 -1.19
CA ALA A 11 -3.04 0.30 -2.15
C ALA A 11 -3.78 1.64 -1.99
N HIS A 12 -5.09 1.63 -1.72
CA HIS A 12 -5.87 2.84 -1.48
C HIS A 12 -5.43 3.56 -0.19
N GLY A 13 -5.24 2.82 0.90
CA GLY A 13 -4.76 3.39 2.16
C GLY A 13 -3.35 3.98 2.03
N ALA A 14 -2.45 3.25 1.37
CA ALA A 14 -1.08 3.69 1.12
C ALA A 14 -1.02 4.94 0.23
N ALA A 15 -1.86 5.02 -0.81
CA ALA A 15 -1.95 6.23 -1.63
C ALA A 15 -2.50 7.42 -0.83
N ALA A 16 -3.56 7.21 -0.04
CA ALA A 16 -4.20 8.29 0.71
C ALA A 16 -3.27 8.99 1.71
N VAL A 17 -2.37 8.25 2.38
CA VAL A 17 -1.41 8.84 3.34
C VAL A 17 -0.23 9.55 2.67
N GLN A 18 0.02 9.29 1.39
CA GLN A 18 1.07 9.94 0.60
C GLN A 18 0.58 11.25 -0.03
N LEU A 19 -0.74 11.46 -0.12
CA LEU A 19 -1.33 12.64 -0.72
C LEU A 19 -1.53 13.77 0.31
N PRO A 20 -1.33 15.03 -0.08
CA PRO A 20 -1.57 16.17 0.80
C PRO A 20 -3.06 16.38 1.07
N GLY A 21 -3.39 16.82 2.28
CA GLY A 21 -4.68 17.45 2.58
C GLY A 21 -5.91 16.54 2.40
N SER A 22 -5.82 15.25 2.73
CA SER A 22 -6.92 14.28 2.61
C SER A 22 -7.50 14.16 1.19
N ALA A 23 -6.69 14.46 0.17
CA ALA A 23 -7.11 14.31 -1.22
C ALA A 23 -7.47 12.85 -1.52
N MET A 24 -8.51 12.66 -2.35
CA MET A 24 -8.94 11.32 -2.76
C MET A 24 -7.94 10.75 -3.78
N PRO A 25 -7.40 9.54 -3.56
CA PRO A 25 -6.55 8.87 -4.54
C PRO A 25 -7.25 8.69 -5.89
N THR A 26 -6.53 8.97 -6.96
CA THR A 26 -6.95 8.67 -8.34
C THR A 26 -6.37 7.32 -8.76
N PRO A 27 -6.87 6.70 -9.85
CA PRO A 27 -6.31 5.45 -10.34
C PRO A 27 -4.80 5.49 -10.65
N GLY A 28 -4.25 6.67 -10.98
CA GLY A 28 -2.81 6.83 -11.24
C GLY A 28 -1.94 6.81 -9.97
N ASP A 29 -2.54 7.00 -8.80
CA ASP A 29 -1.84 7.00 -7.50
C ASP A 29 -1.78 5.59 -6.88
N LEU A 30 -2.56 4.64 -7.41
CA LEU A 30 -2.69 3.30 -6.87
C LEU A 30 -1.59 2.39 -7.44
N ALA A 31 -0.91 1.65 -6.55
CA ALA A 31 0.06 0.62 -6.93
C ALA A 31 -0.32 -0.75 -6.31
N PRO A 32 -1.39 -1.43 -6.77
CA PRO A 32 -1.79 -2.73 -6.23
C PRO A 32 -0.70 -3.81 -6.39
N ASP A 33 0.08 -3.75 -7.47
CA ASP A 33 1.17 -4.70 -7.76
C ASP A 33 2.37 -4.53 -6.81
N ALA A 34 2.45 -3.41 -6.07
CA ALA A 34 3.45 -3.21 -5.03
C ALA A 34 3.06 -3.88 -3.69
N VAL A 35 1.83 -4.39 -3.56
CA VAL A 35 1.35 -5.03 -2.34
C VAL A 35 1.68 -6.53 -2.36
N THR A 36 2.45 -6.97 -1.38
CA THR A 36 2.69 -8.40 -1.14
C THR A 36 1.75 -8.91 -0.05
N ILE A 37 0.92 -9.90 -0.39
CA ILE A 37 0.09 -10.61 0.59
C ILE A 37 0.79 -11.90 0.96
N THR A 38 1.01 -12.10 2.25
CA THR A 38 1.67 -13.28 2.78
C THR A 38 0.99 -13.75 4.07
N ALA A 39 0.99 -15.06 4.30
CA ALA A 39 0.59 -15.64 5.59
C ALA A 39 1.79 -15.76 6.56
N GLU A 40 3.00 -15.74 6.02
CA GLU A 40 4.25 -15.78 6.77
C GLU A 40 4.85 -14.38 6.85
N VAL A 41 5.04 -13.88 8.07
CA VAL A 41 5.55 -12.53 8.30
C VAL A 41 7.08 -12.54 8.16
N PRO A 42 7.67 -11.77 7.23
CA PRO A 42 9.11 -11.74 7.05
C PRO A 42 9.77 -10.92 8.17
N LEU A 43 10.28 -11.61 9.19
CA LEU A 43 10.86 -10.97 10.38
C LEU A 43 12.20 -10.25 10.11
N ASP A 44 12.90 -10.60 9.03
CA ASP A 44 14.20 -10.04 8.66
C ASP A 44 14.09 -8.88 7.64
N GLN A 45 12.90 -8.32 7.45
CA GLN A 45 12.71 -7.21 6.51
C GLN A 45 13.33 -5.92 7.05
N ALA A 46 14.41 -5.46 6.39
CA ALA A 46 15.11 -4.25 6.78
C ALA A 46 14.21 -3.01 6.66
N LEU A 47 14.22 -2.17 7.70
CA LEU A 47 13.57 -0.87 7.67
C LEU A 47 14.28 0.04 6.66
N LYS A 48 13.49 0.69 5.80
CA LYS A 48 13.98 1.70 4.86
C LYS A 48 13.88 3.09 5.49
N GLU A 49 14.62 4.05 4.93
CA GLU A 49 14.51 5.43 5.37
C GLU A 49 13.08 5.98 5.17
N PRO A 50 12.62 6.88 6.06
CA PRO A 50 11.36 7.58 5.85
C PRO A 50 11.41 8.34 4.53
N VAL A 51 10.36 8.20 3.72
CA VAL A 51 10.19 9.07 2.54
C VAL A 51 9.85 10.47 3.07
N THR A 52 10.66 11.46 2.71
CA THR A 52 10.52 12.86 3.17
C THR A 52 9.57 13.65 2.29
#